data_AF-A0A9X9X1W3-F1
#
_entry.id   AF-A0A9X9X1W3-F1
#
_cell.length_a   1.000
_cell.length_b   1.000
_cell.length_c   1.000
_cell.angle_alpha   90.00
_cell.angle_beta   90.00
_cell.angle_gamma   90.00
#
_symmetry.space_group_name_H-M   'P 1'
#
loop_
_entity.id
_entity.type
_entity.pdbx_description
1 polymer ?
#
loop_
_entity_poly.entity_id
_entity_poly.type
_entity_poly.pdbx_seq_one_letter_code
_entity_poly.pdbx_strand_id
1 'polypeptide(L)'
;PAETWWLRASGGRWRPRAVVLPPVMLPEDPARWCAHGGMGPGPRNAVALAHAALKASGVAPDCPEAMVLVVAAPVAPHAWRLPDGGVALAPGRWVRRYAALPAGARLGAWVHEMAHLLLGWPDLPGSPCLMGAGAMRDAARDPAPPGPALALAAGWMTALPADTRLPALAVDEGMALALDRGGQRLLITRKGNTFAIHDRDTPGGPLAAGPLDDLAAPLLAGAGAALASLSPAPSPSWTGPASSPVARSGSARG
;
A
#
# COMPACT_ATOMS: atom_id res chain seq x y z
N PRO A 1 -18.42 -0.27 -0.37
CA PRO A 1 -17.58 0.94 -0.17
C PRO A 1 -16.12 0.78 -0.62
N ALA A 2 -15.38 -0.18 -0.07
CA ALA A 2 -13.97 -0.43 -0.44
C ALA A 2 -13.80 -0.71 -1.94
N GLU A 3 -14.65 -1.56 -2.50
CA GLU A 3 -14.65 -1.87 -3.93
C GLU A 3 -14.84 -0.63 -4.83
N THR A 4 -15.81 0.22 -4.49
CA THR A 4 -16.04 1.50 -5.20
C THR A 4 -14.83 2.42 -5.11
N TRP A 5 -14.17 2.45 -3.96
CA TRP A 5 -12.96 3.24 -3.77
C TRP A 5 -11.83 2.73 -4.67
N TRP A 6 -11.59 1.42 -4.72
CA TRP A 6 -10.57 0.81 -5.58
C TRP A 6 -10.84 1.02 -7.07
N LEU A 7 -12.10 0.89 -7.49
CA LEU A 7 -12.50 1.15 -8.87
C LEU A 7 -12.22 2.61 -9.25
N ARG A 8 -12.57 3.56 -8.38
CA ARG A 8 -12.29 4.99 -8.59
C ARG A 8 -10.78 5.28 -8.58
N ALA A 9 -10.05 4.78 -7.59
CA ALA A 9 -8.62 5.02 -7.43
C ALA A 9 -7.76 4.44 -8.56
N SER A 10 -8.26 3.38 -9.20
CA SER A 10 -7.61 2.76 -10.37
C SER A 10 -8.11 3.31 -11.71
N GLY A 11 -8.99 4.30 -11.73
CA GLY A 11 -9.59 4.82 -12.97
C GLY A 11 -10.38 3.75 -13.74
N GLY A 12 -11.06 2.84 -13.03
CA GLY A 12 -11.83 1.74 -13.60
C GLY A 12 -11.00 0.50 -13.98
N ARG A 13 -9.67 0.52 -13.82
CA ARG A 13 -8.77 -0.55 -14.30
C ARG A 13 -8.73 -1.76 -13.39
N TRP A 14 -9.07 -1.61 -12.11
CA TRP A 14 -8.91 -2.68 -11.13
C TRP A 14 -10.08 -2.73 -10.14
N ARG A 15 -10.53 -3.95 -9.85
CA ARG A 15 -11.63 -4.24 -8.94
C ARG A 15 -11.31 -5.52 -8.17
N PRO A 16 -11.12 -5.48 -6.84
CA PRO A 16 -10.91 -6.69 -6.08
C PRO A 16 -12.20 -7.51 -6.08
N ARG A 17 -12.05 -8.83 -6.25
CA ARG A 17 -13.14 -9.79 -6.01
C ARG A 17 -12.91 -10.45 -4.66
N ALA A 18 -13.96 -10.55 -3.87
CA ALA A 18 -13.92 -11.20 -2.56
C ALA A 18 -15.09 -12.17 -2.44
N VAL A 19 -14.85 -13.27 -1.73
CA VAL A 19 -15.89 -14.17 -1.27
C VAL A 19 -16.03 -13.94 0.23
N VAL A 20 -17.24 -13.61 0.68
CA VAL A 20 -17.54 -13.46 2.11
C VAL A 20 -17.89 -14.84 2.64
N LEU A 21 -17.15 -15.28 3.65
CA LEU A 21 -17.39 -16.54 4.33
C LEU A 21 -18.37 -16.33 5.49
N PRO A 22 -19.12 -17.37 5.89
CA PRO A 22 -19.92 -17.32 7.09
C PRO A 22 -19.06 -16.95 8.31
N PRO A 23 -19.61 -16.23 9.31
CA PRO A 23 -18.92 -15.97 10.56
C PRO A 23 -18.50 -17.28 11.23
N VAL A 24 -17.29 -17.31 11.76
CA VAL A 24 -16.78 -18.43 12.56
C VAL A 24 -16.71 -18.05 14.02
N MET A 25 -17.17 -18.97 14.87
CA MET A 25 -17.00 -18.84 16.32
C MET A 25 -15.75 -19.62 16.71
N LEU A 26 -14.78 -18.93 17.31
CA LEU A 26 -13.63 -19.58 17.91
C LEU A 26 -13.96 -19.98 19.35
N PRO A 27 -13.46 -21.12 19.83
CA PRO A 27 -13.76 -21.62 21.18
C PRO A 27 -13.13 -20.76 22.29
N GLU A 28 -12.16 -19.91 21.96
CA GLU A 28 -11.46 -19.04 22.91
C GLU A 28 -11.93 -17.60 22.82
N ASP A 29 -11.91 -16.91 23.98
CA ASP A 29 -12.21 -15.48 24.09
C ASP A 29 -11.30 -14.65 23.14
N PRO A 30 -11.89 -13.89 22.20
CA PRO A 30 -11.18 -13.00 21.29
C PRO A 30 -10.21 -12.02 21.98
N ALA A 31 -10.50 -11.58 23.21
CA ALA A 31 -9.63 -10.67 23.97
C ALA A 31 -8.27 -11.30 24.33
N ARG A 32 -8.15 -12.63 24.25
CA ARG A 32 -6.89 -13.34 24.50
C ARG A 32 -5.94 -13.31 23.31
N TRP A 33 -6.41 -12.95 22.12
CA TRP A 33 -5.58 -12.83 20.93
C TRP A 33 -5.01 -11.42 20.90
N CYS A 34 -3.69 -11.31 21.04
CA CYS A 34 -2.99 -10.05 21.23
C CYS A 34 -3.32 -9.04 20.13
N ALA A 35 -3.60 -7.80 20.53
CA ALA A 35 -3.79 -6.66 19.63
C ALA A 35 -2.50 -6.23 18.88
N HIS A 36 -1.37 -6.89 19.14
CA HIS A 36 -0.03 -6.49 18.65
C HIS A 36 0.37 -7.26 17.38
N GLY A 37 -0.33 -6.99 16.27
CA GLY A 37 0.07 -7.42 14.92
C GLY A 37 0.52 -8.89 14.78
N GLY A 38 1.32 -9.16 13.75
CA GLY A 38 1.91 -10.48 13.50
C GLY A 38 3.15 -10.82 14.34
N MET A 39 3.68 -9.86 15.11
CA MET A 39 4.95 -10.01 15.86
C MET A 39 4.78 -10.26 17.36
N GLY A 40 3.56 -10.33 17.88
CA GLY A 40 3.33 -10.65 19.29
C GLY A 40 3.86 -12.06 19.66
N PRO A 41 4.33 -12.27 20.90
CA PRO A 41 4.77 -13.58 21.35
C PRO A 41 3.62 -14.60 21.21
N GLY A 42 3.95 -15.79 20.69
CA GLY A 42 3.01 -16.91 20.66
C GLY A 42 2.61 -17.35 22.08
N PRO A 43 1.53 -18.13 22.26
CA PRO A 43 0.72 -18.79 21.22
C PRO A 43 -0.52 -17.99 20.78
N ARG A 44 -0.72 -16.77 21.28
CA ARG A 44 -1.97 -16.02 21.11
C ARG A 44 -1.78 -14.67 20.44
N ASN A 45 -1.20 -14.67 19.24
CA ASN A 45 -1.05 -13.47 18.40
C ASN A 45 -2.03 -13.52 17.20
N ALA A 46 -2.01 -12.49 16.36
CA ALA A 46 -2.92 -12.42 15.21
C ALA A 46 -2.67 -13.51 14.16
N VAL A 47 -1.45 -14.06 14.07
CA VAL A 47 -1.12 -15.20 13.21
C VAL A 47 -1.87 -16.44 13.68
N ALA A 48 -1.82 -16.72 14.98
CA ALA A 48 -2.51 -17.88 15.56
C ALA A 48 -4.04 -17.73 15.46
N LEU A 49 -4.56 -16.49 15.59
CA LEU A 49 -5.97 -16.18 15.32
C LEU A 49 -6.33 -16.49 13.86
N ALA A 50 -5.51 -16.04 12.90
CA ALA A 50 -5.72 -16.31 11.48
C ALA A 50 -5.73 -17.82 11.17
N HIS A 51 -4.80 -18.57 11.76
CA HIS A 51 -4.77 -20.03 11.66
C HIS A 51 -6.05 -20.68 12.21
N ALA A 52 -6.50 -20.26 13.40
CA ALA A 52 -7.70 -20.81 14.03
C ALA A 52 -8.95 -20.53 13.19
N ALA A 53 -9.09 -19.29 12.69
CA ALA A 53 -10.21 -18.89 11.84
C ALA A 53 -10.26 -19.68 10.53
N LEU A 54 -9.11 -19.87 9.87
CA LEU A 54 -9.03 -20.67 8.63
C LEU A 54 -9.39 -22.14 8.85
N LYS A 55 -8.98 -22.73 9.98
CA LYS A 55 -9.35 -24.10 10.32
C LYS A 55 -10.84 -24.22 10.63
N ALA A 56 -11.39 -23.26 11.38
CA ALA A 56 -12.78 -23.27 11.80
C ALA A 56 -13.77 -22.98 10.66
N SER A 57 -13.35 -22.24 9.63
CA SER A 57 -14.22 -21.86 8.52
C SER A 57 -14.56 -23.02 7.58
N GLY A 58 -13.83 -24.14 7.66
CA GLY A 58 -14.10 -25.33 6.85
C GLY A 58 -14.04 -25.06 5.33
N VAL A 59 -13.31 -24.02 4.91
CA VAL A 59 -13.38 -23.50 3.54
C VAL A 59 -12.78 -24.49 2.56
N ALA A 60 -13.64 -24.92 1.62
CA ALA A 60 -13.35 -25.76 0.48
C ALA A 60 -12.61 -24.95 -0.65
N PRO A 61 -12.12 -25.61 -1.71
CA PRO A 61 -10.79 -25.37 -2.25
C PRO A 61 -10.54 -24.02 -2.96
N ASP A 62 -11.53 -23.27 -3.44
CA ASP A 62 -11.32 -22.06 -4.28
C ASP A 62 -10.88 -20.79 -3.53
N CYS A 63 -10.24 -20.95 -2.38
CA CYS A 63 -9.81 -19.83 -1.56
C CYS A 63 -8.54 -19.15 -2.16
N PRO A 64 -8.53 -17.81 -2.29
CA PRO A 64 -7.36 -17.07 -2.76
C PRO A 64 -6.17 -17.17 -1.79
N GLU A 65 -4.96 -16.85 -2.26
CA GLU A 65 -3.73 -16.83 -1.43
C GLU A 65 -3.75 -15.83 -0.27
N ALA A 66 -4.76 -14.97 -0.22
CA ALA A 66 -4.90 -13.86 0.71
C ALA A 66 -6.28 -13.88 1.36
N MET A 67 -6.35 -13.60 2.66
CA MET A 67 -7.59 -13.53 3.43
C MET A 67 -7.70 -12.18 4.15
N VAL A 68 -8.92 -11.69 4.35
CA VAL A 68 -9.20 -10.61 5.29
C VAL A 68 -10.02 -11.17 6.46
N LEU A 69 -9.53 -10.98 7.67
CA LEU A 69 -10.19 -11.34 8.92
C LEU A 69 -10.89 -10.10 9.47
N VAL A 70 -12.21 -10.22 9.63
CA VAL A 70 -13.02 -9.21 10.32
C VAL A 70 -13.28 -9.70 11.73
N VAL A 71 -12.67 -9.06 12.71
CA VAL A 71 -12.65 -9.51 14.10
C VAL A 71 -13.64 -8.69 14.90
N ALA A 72 -14.61 -9.36 15.56
CA ALA A 72 -15.61 -8.70 16.39
C ALA A 72 -15.05 -8.12 17.71
N ALA A 73 -13.78 -8.36 18.00
CA ALA A 73 -13.07 -7.91 19.18
C ALA A 73 -11.97 -6.91 18.83
N PRO A 74 -11.39 -6.21 19.83
CA PRO A 74 -10.32 -5.26 19.60
C PRO A 74 -9.11 -5.92 18.92
N VAL A 75 -8.80 -5.45 17.72
CA VAL A 75 -7.59 -5.80 16.97
C VAL A 75 -7.06 -4.54 16.30
N ALA A 76 -5.75 -4.33 16.34
CA ALA A 76 -5.14 -3.28 15.53
C ALA A 76 -5.18 -3.71 14.06
N PRO A 77 -5.65 -2.85 13.12
CA PRO A 77 -5.50 -3.10 11.69
C PRO A 77 -4.05 -3.46 11.36
N HIS A 78 -3.86 -4.54 10.59
CA HIS A 78 -2.56 -4.90 10.04
C HIS A 78 -2.70 -5.95 8.93
N ALA A 79 -1.70 -6.04 8.07
CA ALA A 79 -1.51 -7.11 7.11
C ALA A 79 -0.19 -7.83 7.36
N TRP A 80 -0.18 -9.16 7.25
CA TRP A 80 0.99 -9.97 7.55
C TRP A 80 1.05 -11.23 6.69
N ARG A 81 2.20 -11.91 6.76
CA ARG A 81 2.43 -13.22 6.15
C ARG A 81 2.27 -14.31 7.20
N LEU A 82 1.59 -15.39 6.85
CA LEU A 82 1.57 -16.59 7.67
C LEU A 82 2.95 -17.26 7.60
N PRO A 83 3.47 -17.79 8.72
CA PRO A 83 4.76 -18.49 8.77
C PRO A 83 4.72 -19.79 7.95
N ASP A 84 5.88 -20.38 7.72
CA ASP A 84 6.04 -21.72 7.12
C ASP A 84 5.36 -21.93 5.75
N GLY A 85 5.18 -20.84 5.00
CA GLY A 85 4.58 -20.90 3.66
C GLY A 85 3.06 -20.89 3.64
N GLY A 86 2.39 -20.77 4.79
CA GLY A 86 0.95 -20.53 4.91
C GLY A 86 0.15 -21.64 5.60
N VAL A 87 -1.17 -21.53 5.51
CA VAL A 87 -2.13 -22.57 5.92
C VAL A 87 -2.63 -23.30 4.69
N ALA A 88 -2.35 -24.59 4.60
CA ALA A 88 -2.92 -25.45 3.58
C ALA A 88 -4.42 -25.64 3.83
N LEU A 89 -5.24 -25.39 2.80
CA LEU A 89 -6.68 -25.64 2.84
C LEU A 89 -7.05 -26.92 2.07
N ALA A 90 -6.27 -27.24 1.04
CA ALA A 90 -6.38 -28.43 0.22
C ALA A 90 -5.01 -28.71 -0.45
N PRO A 91 -4.79 -29.89 -1.07
CA PRO A 91 -3.56 -30.16 -1.82
C PRO A 91 -3.27 -29.06 -2.85
N GLY A 92 -2.08 -28.46 -2.75
CA GLY A 92 -1.63 -27.37 -3.63
C GLY A 92 -2.25 -25.99 -3.35
N ARG A 93 -3.05 -25.83 -2.30
CA ARG A 93 -3.77 -24.56 -2.03
C ARG A 93 -3.50 -24.04 -0.63
N TRP A 94 -3.06 -22.80 -0.57
CA TRP A 94 -2.51 -22.19 0.63
C TRP A 94 -3.01 -20.76 0.78
N VAL A 95 -3.43 -20.40 1.99
CA VAL A 95 -3.51 -19.00 2.39
C VAL A 95 -2.17 -18.63 2.97
N ARG A 96 -1.53 -17.61 2.40
CA ARG A 96 -0.16 -17.20 2.76
C ARG A 96 -0.09 -15.85 3.43
N ARG A 97 -1.11 -15.03 3.20
CA ARG A 97 -1.19 -13.67 3.70
C ARG A 97 -2.56 -13.43 4.31
N TYR A 98 -2.60 -12.58 5.32
CA TYR A 98 -3.85 -12.13 5.87
C TYR A 98 -3.79 -10.63 6.18
N ALA A 99 -4.95 -9.98 6.16
CA ALA A 99 -5.17 -8.73 6.85
C ALA A 99 -6.14 -8.98 8.01
N ALA A 100 -5.95 -8.32 9.15
CA ALA A 100 -6.88 -8.35 10.26
C ALA A 100 -7.41 -6.93 10.49
N LEU A 101 -8.73 -6.81 10.58
CA LEU A 101 -9.45 -5.56 10.75
C LEU A 101 -10.52 -5.75 11.84
N PRO A 102 -10.74 -4.76 12.72
CA PRO A 102 -11.88 -4.81 13.63
C PRO A 102 -13.21 -4.70 12.85
N ALA A 103 -14.29 -5.26 13.37
CA ALA A 103 -15.62 -5.22 12.73
C ALA A 103 -16.13 -3.79 12.45
N GLY A 104 -15.69 -2.82 13.26
CA GLY A 104 -15.97 -1.39 13.07
C GLY A 104 -14.92 -0.62 12.27
N ALA A 105 -14.00 -1.30 11.57
CA ALA A 105 -12.94 -0.65 10.80
C ALA A 105 -13.53 0.32 9.77
N ARG A 106 -12.98 1.53 9.73
CA ARG A 106 -13.37 2.55 8.75
C ARG A 106 -12.79 2.23 7.37
N LEU A 107 -13.35 2.87 6.33
CA LEU A 107 -12.95 2.64 4.95
C LEU A 107 -11.44 2.78 4.73
N GLY A 108 -10.82 3.80 5.34
CA GLY A 108 -9.38 4.01 5.28
C GLY A 108 -8.54 2.82 5.72
N ALA A 109 -8.84 2.25 6.89
CA ALA A 109 -8.15 1.05 7.37
C ALA A 109 -8.38 -0.13 6.42
N TRP A 110 -9.60 -0.33 5.94
CA TRP A 110 -9.90 -1.38 4.96
C TRP A 110 -9.04 -1.29 3.71
N VAL A 111 -9.01 -0.14 3.04
CA VAL A 111 -8.28 -0.01 1.77
C VAL A 111 -6.76 0.01 1.99
N HIS A 112 -6.28 0.55 3.11
CA HIS A 112 -4.86 0.54 3.47
C HIS A 112 -4.35 -0.89 3.69
N GLU A 113 -5.03 -1.68 4.55
CA GLU A 113 -4.61 -3.07 4.80
C GLU A 113 -4.79 -3.97 3.57
N MET A 114 -5.84 -3.74 2.78
CA MET A 114 -6.02 -4.44 1.51
C MET A 114 -4.90 -4.09 0.51
N ALA A 115 -4.34 -2.88 0.55
CA ALA A 115 -3.23 -2.50 -0.32
C ALA A 115 -1.96 -3.29 0.00
N HIS A 116 -1.61 -3.41 1.29
CA HIS A 116 -0.54 -4.29 1.73
C HIS A 116 -0.79 -5.73 1.27
N LEU A 117 -2.01 -6.22 1.52
CA LEU A 117 -2.36 -7.61 1.28
C LEU A 117 -2.32 -7.98 -0.20
N LEU A 118 -2.95 -7.17 -1.06
CA LEU A 118 -3.21 -7.50 -2.46
C LEU A 118 -2.11 -6.98 -3.39
N LEU A 119 -1.53 -5.82 -3.10
CA LEU A 119 -0.58 -5.14 -3.98
C LEU A 119 0.84 -5.11 -3.40
N GLY A 120 1.02 -5.53 -2.15
CA GLY A 120 2.34 -5.53 -1.50
C GLY A 120 2.92 -4.14 -1.29
N TRP A 121 2.07 -3.11 -1.25
CA TRP A 121 2.53 -1.73 -1.05
C TRP A 121 3.13 -1.57 0.36
N PRO A 122 4.22 -0.81 0.52
CA PRO A 122 4.80 -0.52 1.84
C PRO A 122 4.04 0.62 2.53
N ASP A 123 4.20 0.72 3.85
CA ASP A 123 3.86 1.93 4.59
C ASP A 123 4.76 3.09 4.16
N LEU A 124 4.16 4.28 4.08
CA LEU A 124 4.80 5.54 3.73
C LEU A 124 4.52 6.57 4.83
N PRO A 125 5.16 6.45 6.01
CA PRO A 125 4.91 7.34 7.14
C PRO A 125 5.16 8.80 6.76
N GLY A 126 4.26 9.70 7.19
CA GLY A 126 4.32 11.13 6.84
C GLY A 126 3.81 11.46 5.43
N SER A 127 3.55 10.49 4.57
CA SER A 127 2.97 10.74 3.25
C SER A 127 1.48 11.10 3.35
N PRO A 128 0.96 12.06 2.56
CA PRO A 128 -0.46 12.36 2.50
C PRO A 128 -1.29 11.34 1.71
N CYS A 129 -0.67 10.29 1.14
CA CYS A 129 -1.36 9.28 0.34
C CYS A 129 -1.97 8.14 1.19
N LEU A 130 -2.67 7.20 0.53
CA LEU A 130 -3.28 6.04 1.19
C LEU A 130 -2.34 5.31 2.16
N MET A 131 -1.08 5.11 1.78
CA MET A 131 -0.14 4.32 2.59
C MET A 131 0.50 5.11 3.74
N GLY A 132 0.02 6.33 4.01
CA GLY A 132 0.46 7.15 5.13
C GLY A 132 -0.72 7.81 5.84
N ALA A 133 -0.61 9.11 6.13
CA ALA A 133 -1.66 9.88 6.80
C ALA A 133 -2.97 9.95 5.99
N GLY A 134 -2.90 9.76 4.67
CA GLY A 134 -4.07 9.80 3.78
C GLY A 134 -5.09 8.69 4.03
N ALA A 135 -4.71 7.57 4.65
CA ALA A 135 -5.67 6.57 5.13
C ALA A 135 -6.68 7.16 6.12
N MET A 136 -6.28 8.14 6.90
CA MET A 136 -7.10 8.74 7.96
C MET A 136 -7.85 10.00 7.50
N ARG A 137 -7.74 10.39 6.23
CA ARG A 137 -8.40 11.57 5.66
C ARG A 137 -9.92 11.52 5.85
N ASP A 138 -10.51 12.67 6.19
CA ASP A 138 -11.95 12.81 6.49
C ASP A 138 -12.43 11.80 7.53
N ALA A 139 -11.63 11.64 8.58
CA ALA A 139 -11.82 10.66 9.63
C ALA A 139 -11.92 9.22 9.06
N ALA A 140 -11.08 8.90 8.07
CA ALA A 140 -11.04 7.63 7.34
C ALA A 140 -12.33 7.28 6.56
N ARG A 141 -13.20 8.26 6.26
CA ARG A 141 -14.42 8.06 5.46
C ARG A 141 -14.17 8.18 3.95
N ASP A 142 -13.23 9.03 3.54
CA ASP A 142 -12.79 9.15 2.15
C ASP A 142 -11.25 9.17 2.09
N PRO A 143 -10.61 7.99 2.18
CA PRO A 143 -9.15 7.92 2.20
C PRO A 143 -8.55 8.45 0.90
N ALA A 144 -7.38 9.08 1.01
CA ALA A 144 -6.63 9.62 -0.12
C ALA A 144 -6.24 8.51 -1.11
N PRO A 145 -6.11 8.80 -2.41
CA PRO A 145 -5.60 7.85 -3.39
C PRO A 145 -4.17 7.38 -3.06
N PRO A 146 -3.70 6.29 -3.68
CA PRO A 146 -2.29 5.91 -3.58
C PRO A 146 -1.37 7.00 -4.10
N GLY A 147 -0.15 7.01 -3.58
CA GLY A 147 0.90 7.84 -4.16
C GLY A 147 1.17 7.43 -5.62
N PRO A 148 1.62 8.35 -6.47
CA PRO A 148 1.84 8.07 -7.89
C PRO A 148 2.81 6.92 -8.18
N ALA A 149 3.86 6.76 -7.36
CA ALA A 149 4.80 5.65 -7.50
C ALA A 149 4.11 4.29 -7.35
N LEU A 150 3.19 4.17 -6.39
CA LEU A 150 2.44 2.95 -6.10
C LEU A 150 1.37 2.69 -7.18
N ALA A 151 0.67 3.73 -7.61
CA ALA A 151 -0.31 3.65 -8.69
C ALA A 151 0.33 3.25 -10.03
N LEU A 152 1.53 3.77 -10.34
CA LEU A 152 2.31 3.37 -11.52
C LEU A 152 2.75 1.90 -11.42
N ALA A 153 3.26 1.47 -10.26
CA ALA A 153 3.66 0.08 -10.04
C ALA A 153 2.48 -0.91 -10.16
N ALA A 154 1.28 -0.48 -9.81
CA ALA A 154 0.05 -1.25 -9.99
C ALA A 154 -0.56 -1.17 -11.40
N GLY A 155 0.06 -0.42 -12.33
CA GLY A 155 -0.44 -0.24 -13.70
C GLY A 155 -1.70 0.63 -13.80
N TRP A 156 -1.99 1.41 -12.76
CA TRP A 156 -3.16 2.31 -12.73
C TRP A 156 -2.87 3.67 -13.35
N MET A 157 -1.59 3.98 -13.47
CA MET A 157 -1.08 5.15 -14.17
C MET A 157 -0.12 4.72 -15.28
N THR A 158 0.11 5.62 -16.23
CA THR A 158 1.10 5.45 -17.31
C THR A 158 2.17 6.52 -17.16
N ALA A 159 3.43 6.11 -17.22
CA ALA A 159 4.53 7.05 -17.35
C ALA A 159 4.71 7.41 -18.83
N LEU A 160 4.86 8.69 -19.12
CA LEU A 160 5.22 9.18 -20.45
C LEU A 160 6.72 9.48 -20.53
N PRO A 161 7.33 9.28 -21.71
CA PRO A 161 8.70 9.71 -21.99
C PRO A 161 8.96 11.19 -21.69
N ALA A 162 10.20 11.51 -21.31
CA ALA A 162 10.74 12.86 -21.03
C ALA A 162 10.36 13.93 -22.04
N ASP A 163 10.43 13.53 -23.30
CA ASP A 163 10.32 14.34 -24.50
C ASP A 163 8.89 14.34 -25.04
N THR A 164 7.97 13.69 -24.32
CA THR A 164 6.55 13.74 -24.65
C THR A 164 6.09 15.18 -24.49
N ARG A 165 5.98 15.87 -25.62
CA ARG A 165 5.15 17.06 -25.70
C ARG A 165 3.76 16.61 -25.31
N LEU A 166 3.15 17.28 -24.34
CA LEU A 166 1.76 17.05 -23.97
C LEU A 166 0.89 17.91 -24.90
N PRO A 167 0.45 17.46 -26.08
CA PRO A 167 -0.61 18.17 -26.77
C PRO A 167 -1.85 18.02 -25.89
N ALA A 168 -2.29 19.12 -25.25
CA ALA A 168 -3.50 19.22 -24.43
C ALA A 168 -3.98 17.85 -23.92
N LEU A 169 -3.14 17.17 -23.12
CA LEU A 169 -3.39 15.77 -22.83
C LEU A 169 -4.68 15.75 -22.02
N ALA A 170 -5.69 15.03 -22.51
CA ALA A 170 -6.88 14.72 -21.76
C ALA A 170 -6.46 13.77 -20.62
N VAL A 171 -5.83 14.32 -19.60
CA VAL A 171 -5.71 13.65 -18.31
C VAL A 171 -7.14 13.54 -17.86
N ASP A 172 -7.71 12.33 -17.81
CA ASP A 172 -9.04 12.16 -17.26
C ASP A 172 -9.04 12.59 -15.79
N GLU A 173 -10.20 13.00 -15.28
CA GLU A 173 -10.32 13.48 -13.92
C GLU A 173 -9.86 12.38 -12.93
N GLY A 174 -8.92 12.73 -12.04
CA GLY A 174 -8.33 11.77 -11.10
C GLY A 174 -7.23 10.87 -11.68
N MET A 175 -6.92 10.96 -12.97
CA MET A 175 -5.70 10.37 -13.53
C MET A 175 -4.50 11.26 -13.27
N ALA A 176 -3.34 10.62 -13.16
CA ALA A 176 -2.08 11.31 -13.00
C ALA A 176 -1.05 10.76 -13.99
N LEU A 177 -0.22 11.66 -14.50
CA LEU A 177 0.78 11.37 -15.50
C LEU A 177 2.18 11.47 -14.89
N ALA A 178 3.01 10.44 -15.02
CA ALA A 178 4.41 10.53 -14.62
C ALA A 178 5.29 10.88 -15.83
N LEU A 179 6.03 11.99 -15.79
CA LEU A 179 7.03 12.37 -16.80
C LEU A 179 8.42 12.15 -16.22
N ASP A 180 9.31 11.46 -16.93
CA ASP A 180 10.71 11.34 -16.53
C ASP A 180 11.56 12.32 -17.34
N ARG A 181 11.89 13.51 -16.82
CA ARG A 181 12.66 14.53 -17.55
C ARG A 181 14.08 14.63 -16.98
N GLY A 182 15.06 14.10 -17.69
CA GLY A 182 16.46 14.16 -17.27
C GLY A 182 16.73 13.44 -15.94
N GLY A 183 15.97 12.39 -15.63
CA GLY A 183 16.04 11.65 -14.37
C GLY A 183 15.10 12.16 -13.28
N GLN A 184 14.47 13.33 -13.46
CA GLN A 184 13.47 13.85 -12.52
C GLN A 184 12.07 13.37 -12.91
N ARG A 185 11.38 12.72 -11.97
CA ARG A 185 10.04 12.15 -12.20
C ARG A 185 8.96 13.12 -11.71
N LEU A 186 8.29 13.79 -12.63
CA LEU A 186 7.22 14.73 -12.36
C LEU A 186 5.85 14.03 -12.45
N LEU A 187 4.95 14.34 -11.52
CA LEU A 187 3.57 13.88 -11.54
C LEU A 187 2.64 15.02 -11.94
N ILE A 188 1.84 14.87 -12.98
CA ILE A 188 0.78 15.82 -13.32
C ILE A 188 -0.58 15.21 -12.97
N THR A 189 -1.28 15.74 -11.97
CA THR A 189 -2.66 15.36 -11.61
C THR A 189 -3.66 16.36 -12.17
N ARG A 190 -4.85 15.91 -12.60
CA ARG A 190 -5.96 16.81 -12.98
C ARG A 190 -7.15 16.65 -12.02
N LYS A 191 -7.76 17.79 -11.66
CA LYS A 191 -9.05 17.86 -10.97
C LYS A 191 -9.91 18.95 -11.62
N GLY A 192 -11.03 18.61 -12.26
CA GLY A 192 -11.79 19.56 -13.07
C GLY A 192 -10.93 20.26 -14.12
N ASN A 193 -10.93 21.60 -14.14
CA ASN A 193 -10.09 22.41 -15.05
C ASN A 193 -8.73 22.79 -14.45
N THR A 194 -8.24 22.12 -13.40
CA THR A 194 -6.93 22.42 -12.81
C THR A 194 -5.97 21.26 -12.91
N PHE A 195 -4.68 21.58 -13.04
CA PHE A 195 -3.58 20.65 -12.91
C PHE A 195 -2.77 20.93 -11.64
N ALA A 196 -2.03 19.93 -11.20
CA ALA A 196 -0.95 20.10 -10.23
C ALA A 196 0.24 19.21 -10.62
N ILE A 197 1.44 19.79 -10.63
CA ILE A 197 2.71 19.12 -10.87
C ILE A 197 3.36 18.85 -9.52
N HIS A 198 3.74 17.60 -9.26
CA HIS A 198 4.44 17.21 -8.03
C HIS A 198 5.79 16.60 -8.39
N ASP A 199 6.78 16.79 -7.53
CA ASP A 199 8.00 15.97 -7.60
C ASP A 199 7.67 14.59 -7.00
N ARG A 200 7.98 13.50 -7.72
CA ARG A 200 7.77 12.15 -7.20
C ARG A 200 8.66 11.86 -5.99
N ASP A 201 9.86 12.42 -5.98
CA ASP A 201 10.93 12.05 -5.05
C ASP A 201 10.99 12.99 -3.84
N THR A 202 10.24 14.10 -3.87
CA THR A 202 10.14 15.04 -2.74
C THR A 202 8.72 15.02 -2.16
N PRO A 203 8.50 14.48 -0.95
CA PRO A 203 7.21 14.61 -0.26
C PRO A 203 6.94 16.08 0.06
N GLY A 204 5.92 16.68 -0.57
CA GLY A 204 5.58 18.09 -0.41
C GLY A 204 4.31 18.49 -1.15
N GLY A 205 3.94 19.76 -1.07
CA GLY A 205 2.89 20.34 -1.91
C GLY A 205 3.28 20.37 -3.39
N PRO A 206 2.35 20.73 -4.29
CA PRO A 206 2.65 20.77 -5.72
C PRO A 206 3.75 21.79 -6.03
N LEU A 207 4.69 21.41 -6.89
CA LEU A 207 5.69 22.31 -7.48
C LEU A 207 5.03 23.44 -8.28
N ALA A 208 3.90 23.13 -8.91
CA ALA A 208 3.07 24.08 -9.64
C ALA A 208 1.62 23.59 -9.66
N ALA A 209 0.67 24.50 -9.64
CA ALA A 209 -0.74 24.19 -9.88
C ALA A 209 -1.40 25.36 -10.61
N GLY A 210 -2.37 25.07 -11.47
CA GLY A 210 -3.03 26.11 -12.26
C GLY A 210 -4.15 25.57 -13.15
N PRO A 211 -4.86 26.44 -13.89
CA PRO A 211 -5.80 26.05 -14.94
C PRO A 211 -5.13 25.14 -15.99
N LEU A 212 -5.86 24.16 -16.53
CA LEU A 212 -5.31 23.23 -17.53
C LEU A 212 -4.81 23.96 -18.78
N ASP A 213 -5.48 25.04 -19.15
CA ASP A 213 -5.14 25.90 -20.29
C ASP A 213 -3.77 26.56 -20.11
N ASP A 214 -3.31 26.73 -18.86
CA ASP A 214 -2.02 27.32 -18.53
C ASP A 214 -0.89 26.29 -18.47
N LEU A 215 -1.17 24.97 -18.56
CA LEU A 215 -0.18 23.89 -18.38
C LEU A 215 1.01 23.98 -19.34
N ALA A 216 0.84 24.62 -20.51
CA ALA A 216 1.91 24.84 -21.47
C ALA A 216 3.03 25.75 -20.92
N ALA A 217 2.70 26.75 -20.10
CA ALA A 217 3.66 27.75 -19.63
C ALA A 217 4.63 27.25 -18.52
N PRO A 218 4.19 26.56 -17.45
CA PRO A 218 5.09 26.06 -16.40
C PRO A 218 5.98 24.91 -16.86
N LEU A 219 5.55 24.06 -17.81
CA LEU A 219 6.41 23.02 -18.38
C LEU A 219 7.58 23.59 -19.21
N LEU A 220 7.41 24.80 -19.73
CA LEU A 220 8.44 25.56 -20.46
C LEU A 220 9.27 26.46 -19.54
N ALA A 221 8.65 27.09 -18.53
CA ALA A 221 9.31 28.07 -17.65
C ALA A 221 10.04 27.45 -16.43
N GLY A 222 9.63 26.27 -15.96
CA GLY A 222 10.21 25.62 -14.77
C GLY A 222 11.60 24.99 -14.96
N ALA A 223 12.15 24.99 -16.18
CA ALA A 223 13.36 24.24 -16.52
C ALA A 223 14.69 25.00 -16.30
N GLY A 224 14.65 26.30 -15.98
CA GLY A 224 15.88 27.11 -15.84
C GLY A 224 16.28 27.43 -14.40
N ALA A 225 15.32 27.74 -13.54
CA ALA A 225 15.62 28.45 -12.29
C ALA A 225 15.84 27.54 -11.06
N ALA A 226 15.22 26.35 -11.00
CA ALA A 226 15.36 25.45 -9.85
C ALA A 226 16.60 24.55 -9.92
N LEU A 227 17.26 24.43 -11.09
CA LEU A 227 18.42 23.56 -11.31
C LEU A 227 19.78 24.22 -10.98
N ALA A 228 19.82 25.53 -10.72
CA ALA A 228 21.06 26.23 -10.40
C ALA A 228 21.49 26.09 -8.92
N SER A 229 20.65 25.55 -8.03
CA SER A 229 20.93 25.48 -6.58
C SER A 229 21.24 24.08 -6.04
N LEU A 230 21.19 23.03 -6.88
CA LEU A 230 21.42 21.65 -6.47
C LEU A 230 22.65 21.08 -7.17
N SER A 231 23.84 21.44 -6.68
CA SER A 231 25.03 20.62 -6.93
C SER A 231 24.85 19.26 -6.25
N PRO A 232 25.21 18.14 -6.91
CA PRO A 232 25.10 16.83 -6.29
C PRO A 232 26.08 16.73 -5.11
N ALA A 233 25.55 16.45 -3.92
CA ALA A 233 26.40 15.98 -2.82
C ALA A 233 27.00 14.62 -3.20
N PRO A 234 28.28 14.35 -2.89
CA PRO A 234 28.89 13.07 -3.18
C PRO A 234 28.13 11.94 -2.48
N SER A 235 27.92 10.84 -3.20
CA SER A 235 27.21 9.66 -2.72
C SER A 235 27.88 9.11 -1.45
N PRO A 236 27.12 8.81 -0.38
CA PRO A 236 27.68 8.06 0.74
C PRO A 236 27.96 6.62 0.29
N SER A 237 29.24 6.22 0.38
CA SER A 237 29.64 4.83 0.26
C SER A 237 29.04 4.04 1.43
N TRP A 238 28.04 3.20 1.14
CA TRP A 238 27.46 2.30 2.13
C TRP A 238 28.40 1.12 2.36
N THR A 239 29.02 1.07 3.54
CA THR A 239 29.67 -0.13 4.07
C THR A 239 28.63 -0.89 4.86
N GLY A 240 28.22 -2.06 4.36
CA GLY A 240 27.22 -2.90 5.02
C GLY A 240 27.70 -3.36 6.41
N PRO A 241 26.78 -3.69 7.34
CA PRO A 241 27.15 -4.19 8.65
C PRO A 241 27.85 -5.55 8.53
N ALA A 242 29.02 -5.66 9.15
CA ALA A 242 29.76 -6.90 9.30
C ALA A 242 28.88 -7.94 10.01
N SER A 243 28.71 -9.10 9.38
CA SER A 243 28.05 -10.26 9.95
C SER A 243 28.80 -10.74 11.20
N SER A 244 28.16 -10.64 12.36
CA SER A 244 28.64 -11.25 13.60
C SER A 244 28.56 -12.79 13.50
N PRO A 245 29.61 -13.54 13.90
CA PRO A 245 29.59 -14.99 13.86
C PRO A 245 28.70 -15.57 14.97
N VAL A 246 27.89 -16.56 14.59
CA VAL A 246 27.05 -17.39 15.47
C VAL A 246 27.95 -18.19 16.41
N ALA A 247 27.78 -18.01 17.71
CA ALA A 247 28.38 -18.86 18.74
C ALA A 247 27.75 -20.26 18.69
N ARG A 248 28.55 -21.29 18.38
CA ARG A 248 28.17 -22.70 18.56
C ARG A 248 28.35 -23.07 20.03
N SER A 249 27.27 -23.41 20.72
CA SER A 249 27.33 -24.11 21.99
C SER A 249 27.63 -25.59 21.75
N GLY A 250 28.83 -26.02 22.16
CA GLY A 250 29.19 -27.43 22.24
C GLY A 250 28.59 -28.05 23.50
N SER A 251 27.78 -29.09 23.33
CA SER A 251 27.44 -30.06 24.36
C SER A 251 28.61 -31.04 24.48
N ALA A 252 29.28 -31.06 25.64
CA ALA A 252 30.19 -32.12 26.01
C ALA A 252 29.51 -32.99 27.07
N ARG A 253 29.49 -34.29 26.79
CA ARG A 253 29.14 -35.36 27.74
C ARG A 253 30.22 -35.44 28.82
N GLY A 254 29.78 -35.71 30.04
CA GLY A 254 30.55 -36.15 31.20
C GLY A 254 29.56 -36.68 32.22
#